data_AF-X1VM84-F1
#
_entry.id   AF-X1VM84-F1
#
_cell.length_a   1.000
_cell.length_b   1.000
_cell.length_c   1.000
_cell.angle_alpha   90.00
_cell.angle_beta   90.00
_cell.angle_gamma   90.00
#
_symmetry.space_group_name_H-M   'P 1'
#
loop_
_entity.id
_entity.type
_entity.pdbx_description
1 polymer ?
#
loop_
_entity_poly.entity_id
_entity_poly.type
_entity_poly.pdbx_seq_one_letter_code
_entity_poly.pdbx_strand_id
1 'polypeptide(L)' 'HLFANYLARPEENTILINGIAYSPTSSAVKFENLSEELRNWSGFIPPEGYLEKCEPWPYEPYSGEALELRIAIWEDLKT' A
#
# COMPACT_ATOMS: atom_id res chain seq x y z
N HIS A 1 17.80 -9.23 -7.27
CA HIS A 1 17.49 -10.03 -6.06
C HIS A 1 18.17 -9.48 -4.81
N LEU A 2 19.46 -9.08 -4.83
CA LEU A 2 20.15 -8.55 -3.64
C LEU A 2 19.44 -7.36 -2.97
N PHE A 3 18.95 -6.39 -3.76
CA PHE A 3 18.20 -5.25 -3.23
C PHE A 3 16.87 -5.65 -2.60
N ALA A 4 16.10 -6.53 -3.25
CA ALA A 4 14.86 -7.06 -2.68
C ALA A 4 15.10 -7.81 -1.37
N ASN A 5 16.17 -8.59 -1.29
CA ASN A 5 16.56 -9.28 -0.06
C ASN A 5 16.96 -8.31 1.06
N TYR A 6 17.61 -7.18 0.71
CA TYR A 6 17.93 -6.12 1.67
C TYR A 6 16.65 -5.48 2.23
N LEU A 7 15.71 -5.10 1.35
CA LEU A 7 14.42 -4.55 1.77
C LEU A 7 13.56 -5.54 2.58
N ALA A 8 13.75 -6.84 2.40
CA ALA A 8 13.05 -7.87 3.17
C ALA A 8 13.61 -8.07 4.60
N ARG A 9 14.77 -7.48 4.93
CA ARG A 9 15.32 -7.54 6.29
C ARG A 9 14.42 -6.75 7.24
N PRO A 10 14.08 -7.28 8.42
CA PRO A 10 13.15 -6.62 9.33
C PRO A 10 13.55 -5.19 9.70
N GLU A 11 14.83 -4.92 9.99
CA GLU A 11 15.28 -3.58 10.36
C GLU A 11 15.15 -2.59 9.20
N GLU A 12 15.58 -2.99 8.00
CA GLU A 12 15.56 -2.15 6.80
C GLU A 12 14.13 -1.88 6.31
N ASN A 13 13.28 -2.90 6.38
CA ASN A 13 11.86 -2.76 6.06
C ASN A 13 11.17 -1.80 7.05
N THR A 14 11.51 -1.88 8.34
CA THR A 14 11.00 -0.97 9.37
C THR A 14 11.43 0.48 9.11
N ILE A 15 12.69 0.70 8.75
CA ILE A 15 13.20 2.03 8.37
C ILE A 15 12.41 2.57 7.17
N LEU A 16 12.23 1.76 6.13
CA LEU A 16 11.47 2.13 4.94
C LEU A 16 10.04 2.54 5.31
N ILE A 17 9.33 1.69 6.06
CA ILE A 17 7.94 1.91 6.49
C ILE A 17 7.80 3.22 7.28
N ASN A 18 8.70 3.47 8.23
CA ASN A 18 8.72 4.70 8.99
C ASN A 18 8.92 5.94 8.11
N GLY A 19 9.65 5.81 7.00
CA GLY A 19 9.87 6.89 6.04
C GLY A 19 8.74 7.13 5.06
N ILE A 20 8.07 6.08 4.57
CA ILE A 20 7.03 6.19 3.53
C ILE A 20 5.60 6.10 4.07
N ALA A 21 5.44 5.74 5.34
CA ALA A 21 4.17 5.62 6.02
C ALA A 21 3.18 4.64 5.37
N TYR A 22 3.68 3.49 4.90
CA TYR A 22 2.88 2.43 4.27
C TYR A 22 2.93 1.13 5.08
N SER A 23 1.79 0.46 5.27
CA SER A 23 1.69 -0.68 6.20
C SER A 23 2.56 -1.87 5.76
N PRO A 24 3.23 -2.58 6.70
CA PRO A 24 4.05 -3.74 6.39
C PRO A 24 3.20 -4.88 5.82
N THR A 25 3.72 -5.56 4.81
CA THR A 25 3.22 -6.87 4.35
C THR A 25 3.90 -8.05 5.04
N SER A 26 5.03 -7.80 5.73
CA SER A 26 5.81 -8.82 6.43
C SER A 26 5.50 -8.85 7.93
N SER A 27 5.19 -10.04 8.46
CA SER A 27 4.99 -10.26 9.91
C SER A 27 6.30 -10.19 10.73
N ALA A 28 7.45 -10.10 10.04
CA ALA A 28 8.73 -9.91 10.68
C ALA A 28 8.95 -8.46 11.12
N VAL A 29 8.25 -7.50 10.51
CA VAL A 29 8.19 -6.11 11.00
C VAL A 29 7.31 -6.10 12.25
N LYS A 30 7.93 -5.72 13.36
CA LYS A 30 7.26 -5.67 14.65
C LYS A 30 6.63 -4.31 14.86
N PHE A 31 5.37 -4.31 15.29
CA PHE A 31 4.57 -3.10 15.46
C PHE A 31 5.23 -2.10 16.42
N GLU A 32 5.82 -2.61 17.49
CA GLU A 32 6.57 -1.86 18.49
C GLU A 32 7.81 -1.14 17.94
N ASN A 33 8.32 -1.52 16.77
CA ASN A 33 9.46 -0.86 16.12
C ASN A 33 9.04 0.29 15.20
N LEU A 34 7.73 0.49 15.00
CA LEU A 34 7.21 1.63 14.24
C LEU A 34 7.21 2.90 15.10
N SER A 35 7.27 4.05 14.45
CA SER A 35 7.15 5.35 15.11
C SER A 35 5.81 5.48 15.82
N GLU A 36 5.78 6.28 16.89
CA GLU A 36 4.54 6.53 17.64
C GLU A 36 3.44 7.12 16.77
N GLU A 37 3.80 7.99 15.83
CA GLU A 37 2.88 8.56 14.85
C GLU A 37 2.19 7.48 14.02
N LEU A 38 2.95 6.55 13.42
CA LEU A 38 2.37 5.48 12.61
C LEU A 38 1.54 4.50 13.44
N ARG A 39 1.97 4.22 14.67
CA ARG A 39 1.22 3.34 15.58
C ARG A 39 -0.14 3.90 15.97
N ASN A 40 -0.30 5.23 15.96
CA ASN A 40 -1.54 5.90 16.34
C ASN A 40 -2.35 6.39 15.14
N TRP A 41 -1.82 6.27 13.92
CA TRP A 41 -2.48 6.76 12.71
C TRP A 41 -3.47 5.74 12.14
N SER A 42 -4.75 6.10 12.14
CA SER A 42 -5.84 5.26 11.63
C SER A 42 -5.80 5.01 10.11
N GLY A 43 -5.03 5.81 9.36
CA GLY A 43 -4.78 5.56 7.94
C GLY A 43 -3.74 4.46 7.71
N PHE A 44 -2.85 4.24 8.69
CA PHE A 44 -1.82 3.20 8.65
C PHE A 44 -2.28 1.89 9.28
N ILE A 45 -3.04 1.98 10.38
CA ILE A 45 -3.74 0.86 11.01
C ILE A 45 -5.24 1.15 10.90
N PRO A 46 -5.89 0.60 9.87
CA PRO A 46 -7.33 0.80 9.73
C PRO A 46 -8.07 0.19 10.93
N PRO A 47 -9.15 0.82 11.39
CA PRO A 47 -9.98 0.26 12.46
C PRO A 47 -10.66 -1.05 12.02
N GLU A 48 -11.09 -1.85 12.98
CA GLU A 48 -11.89 -3.04 12.74
C GLU A 48 -13.14 -2.69 11.88
N GLY A 49 -13.46 -3.51 10.89
CA GLY A 49 -14.59 -3.25 9.99
C GLY A 49 -14.31 -2.30 8.82
N TYR A 50 -13.09 -1.74 8.71
CA TYR A 50 -12.74 -0.83 7.61
C TYR A 50 -12.48 -1.58 6.29
N LEU A 51 -11.73 -2.68 6.33
CA LEU A 51 -11.32 -3.41 5.12
C LEU A 51 -12.50 -4.05 4.39
N GLU A 52 -13.57 -4.38 5.12
CA GLU A 52 -14.83 -4.93 4.61
C GLU A 52 -15.60 -3.92 3.74
N LYS A 53 -15.28 -2.63 3.87
CA LYS A 53 -15.85 -1.55 3.07
C LYS A 53 -14.99 -1.19 1.87
N CYS A 54 -13.79 -1.77 1.75
CA CYS A 54 -12.89 -1.54 0.63
C CYS A 54 -13.28 -2.42 -0.56
N GLU A 55 -13.28 -1.85 -1.76
CA GLU A 55 -13.36 -2.63 -2.99
C GLU A 55 -11.96 -3.18 -3.31
N PRO A 56 -11.76 -4.52 -3.34
CA PRO A 56 -10.49 -5.08 -3.78
C PRO A 56 -10.29 -4.76 -5.26
N TRP A 57 -9.08 -4.34 -5.62
CA TRP A 57 -8.76 -4.13 -7.03
C TRP A 57 -8.88 -5.47 -7.78
N PRO A 58 -9.52 -5.51 -8.98
CA PRO A 58 -9.62 -6.74 -9.74
C PRO A 58 -8.22 -7.29 -10.02
N TYR A 59 -8.03 -8.60 -9.80
CA TYR A 59 -6.73 -9.25 -10.05
C TYR A 59 -6.30 -9.17 -11.53
N GLU A 60 -7.27 -8.96 -12.41
CA GLU A 60 -7.05 -8.82 -13.84
C GLU A 60 -6.79 -7.36 -14.22
N PRO A 61 -5.68 -7.07 -14.91
CA PRO A 61 -5.44 -5.74 -15.43
C PRO A 61 -6.50 -5.39 -16.49
N TYR A 62 -6.97 -4.14 -16.47
CA TYR A 62 -7.79 -3.63 -17.57
C TYR A 62 -6.99 -3.73 -18.88
N SER A 63 -7.63 -4.22 -19.93
CA SER A 63 -7.00 -4.40 -21.24
C SER A 63 -8.00 -4.13 -22.37
N GLY A 64 -7.48 -3.94 -23.59
CA GLY A 64 -8.27 -3.66 -24.79
C GLY A 64 -9.17 -2.42 -24.65
N GLU A 65 -10.37 -2.51 -25.19
CA GLU A 65 -11.36 -1.43 -25.26
C GLU A 65 -11.71 -0.85 -23.87
N ALA A 66 -11.75 -1.68 -22.82
CA ALA A 66 -12.06 -1.21 -21.47
C ALA A 66 -10.96 -0.29 -20.90
N LEU A 67 -9.69 -0.55 -21.24
CA LEU A 67 -8.58 0.33 -20.86
C LEU A 67 -8.60 1.62 -21.68
N GLU A 68 -8.82 1.52 -22.99
CA GLU A 68 -8.91 2.68 -23.89
C GLU A 68 -10.01 3.65 -23.44
N LEU A 69 -11.20 3.12 -23.09
CA LEU A 69 -12.30 3.92 -22.57
C LEU A 69 -11.95 4.62 -21.25
N ARG A 70 -11.31 3.92 -20.31
CA ARG A 70 -10.87 4.53 -19.03
C ARG A 70 -9.86 5.65 -19.23
N ILE A 71 -8.92 5.47 -20.17
CA ILE A 71 -7.96 6.52 -20.53
C ILE A 71 -8.70 7.73 -21.10
N ALA A 72 -9.62 7.53 -22.06
CA ALA A 72 -10.39 8.62 -22.65
C ALA A 72 -11.20 9.41 -21.61
N ILE A 73 -11.88 8.71 -20.69
CA ILE A 73 -12.61 9.35 -19.57
C ILE A 73 -11.66 10.15 -18.69
N TRP A 74 -10.48 9.61 -18.35
CA TRP A 74 -9.51 10.30 -17.51
C TRP A 74 -8.93 11.55 -18.18
N GLU A 75 -8.63 11.50 -19.48
CA GLU A 75 -8.15 12.67 -20.23
C GLU A 75 -9.18 13.79 -20.26
N ASP A 76 -10.47 13.47 -20.43
CA ASP A 76 -11.56 14.46 -20.39
C ASP A 76 -11.71 15.11 -19.00
N LEU A 77 -11.65 14.30 -17.92
CA LEU A 77 -11.79 14.79 -16.54
C LEU A 77 -10.63 15.68 -16.06
N LYS A 78 -9.46 15.61 -16.67
CA LYS A 78 -8.31 16.46 -16.32
C LYS A 78 -8.44 17.90 -16.81
N THR A 79 -9.32 18.15 -17.78
CA THR A 79 -9.52 19.45 -18.44
C THR A 79 -10.38 20.39 -17.60
#